data_AF-X1S3K1-F1
#
_entry.id   AF-X1S3K1-F1
#
_cell.length_a   1.000
_cell.length_b   1.000
_cell.length_c   1.000
_cell.angle_alpha   90.00
_cell.angle_beta   90.00
_cell.angle_gamma   90.00
#
_symmetry.space_group_name_H-M   'P 1'
#
loop_
_entity.id
_entity.type
_entity.pdbx_description
1 polymer ?
#
loop_
_entity_poly.entity_id
_entity_poly.type
_entity_poly.pdbx_seq_one_letter_code
_entity_poly.pdbx_strand_id
1 'polypeptide(L)' 'EGVLQVSYEDSHYIVECSAGQDFRGKITQTIVQGGWTLLSLESIEMSLEDIFLKLTTEKETSQ' A
#
# COMPACT_ATOMS: atom_id res chain seq x y z
N GLU A 1 9.73 -7.73 -7.43
CA GLU A 1 10.08 -6.44 -6.80
C GLU A 1 9.01 -5.43 -7.11
N GLY A 2 8.48 -4.79 -6.07
CA GLY A 2 7.49 -3.74 -6.19
C GLY A 2 6.38 -3.88 -5.16
N VAL A 3 5.14 -4.02 -5.63
CA VAL A 3 3.96 -4.23 -4.79
C VAL A 3 4.10 -5.53 -4.00
N LEU A 4 3.97 -5.43 -2.67
CA LEU A 4 3.96 -6.54 -1.72
C LEU A 4 2.54 -7.09 -1.55
N GLN A 5 1.57 -6.19 -1.40
CA GLN A 5 0.18 -6.53 -1.14
C GLN A 5 -0.76 -5.46 -1.70
N VAL A 6 -1.96 -5.87 -2.11
CA VAL A 6 -3.07 -4.97 -2.44
C VAL A 6 -4.29 -5.38 -1.61
N SER A 7 -4.87 -4.46 -0.87
CA SER A 7 -6.17 -4.62 -0.20
C SER A 7 -7.18 -3.57 -0.71
N TYR A 8 -8.46 -3.81 -0.43
CA TYR A 8 -9.54 -2.88 -0.76
C TYR A 8 -10.36 -2.60 0.50
N GLU A 9 -10.30 -1.37 0.97
CA GLU A 9 -10.85 -0.92 2.26
C GLU A 9 -11.47 0.46 2.08
N ASP A 10 -12.67 0.69 2.64
CA ASP A 10 -13.37 1.98 2.59
C ASP A 10 -13.42 2.63 1.19
N SER A 11 -13.64 1.81 0.16
CA SER A 11 -13.65 2.22 -1.25
C SER A 11 -12.32 2.70 -1.83
N HIS A 12 -11.21 2.38 -1.17
CA HIS A 12 -9.85 2.69 -1.59
C HIS A 12 -9.05 1.40 -1.80
N TYR A 13 -8.18 1.41 -2.80
CA TYR A 13 -7.16 0.37 -2.93
C TYR A 13 -5.92 0.78 -2.14
N ILE A 14 -5.52 -0.05 -1.18
CA ILE A 14 -4.28 0.14 -0.43
C ILE A 14 -3.22 -0.75 -1.07
N VAL A 15 -2.09 -0.14 -1.44
CA VAL A 15 -0.99 -0.83 -2.12
C VAL A 15 0.24 -0.76 -1.24
N GLU A 16 0.59 -1.86 -0.59
CA GLU A 16 1.85 -1.98 0.15
C GLU A 16 2.98 -2.25 -0.83
N CYS A 17 4.10 -1.54 -0.68
CA CYS A 17 5.27 -1.65 -1.56
C CYS A 17 6.54 -1.83 -0.74
N SER A 18 7.59 -2.36 -1.37
CA SER A 18 8.90 -2.48 -0.74
C SER A 18 9.45 -1.10 -0.34
N ALA A 19 10.12 -1.02 0.81
CA ALA A 19 10.68 0.22 1.33
C ALA A 19 11.62 0.90 0.33
N GLY A 20 11.54 2.24 0.24
CA GLY A 20 12.37 3.05 -0.67
C GLY A 20 11.91 3.05 -2.12
N GLN A 21 10.80 2.40 -2.46
CA GLN A 21 10.20 2.44 -3.79
C GLN A 21 8.91 3.25 -3.79
N ASP A 22 8.84 4.27 -4.66
CA ASP A 22 7.63 5.09 -4.86
C ASP A 22 6.95 4.71 -6.17
N PHE A 23 5.79 4.06 -6.07
CA PHE A 23 5.01 3.60 -7.22
C PHE A 23 3.93 4.59 -7.67
N ARG A 24 3.75 5.71 -6.98
CA ARG A 24 2.63 6.65 -7.23
C ARG A 24 2.64 7.18 -8.65
N GLY A 25 3.82 7.50 -9.19
CA GLY A 25 3.97 7.95 -10.58
C GLY A 25 3.54 6.89 -11.61
N LYS A 26 3.95 5.64 -11.40
CA LYS A 26 3.61 4.52 -12.29
C LYS A 26 2.12 4.16 -12.21
N ILE A 27 1.55 4.18 -11.02
CA ILE A 27 0.11 3.95 -10.79
C ILE A 27 -0.70 5.04 -11.48
N THR A 28 -0.35 6.32 -11.25
CA THR A 28 -1.02 7.46 -11.88
C THR A 28 -1.00 7.36 -13.40
N GLN A 29 0.18 7.09 -13.98
CA GLN A 29 0.33 6.92 -15.42
C GLN A 29 -0.56 5.80 -15.96
N THR A 30 -0.59 4.65 -15.28
CA THR A 30 -1.38 3.47 -15.71
C THR A 30 -2.88 3.77 -15.69
N ILE A 31 -3.38 4.44 -14.63
CA ILE A 31 -4.80 4.79 -14.49
C ILE A 31 -5.24 5.75 -15.61
N VAL A 32 -4.46 6.80 -15.86
CA VAL A 32 -4.74 7.78 -16.91
C VAL A 32 -4.66 7.14 -18.30
N GLN A 33 -3.65 6.30 -18.56
CA GLN A 33 -3.52 5.58 -19.84
C GLN A 33 -4.66 4.58 -20.07
N GLY A 34 -5.24 4.05 -18.99
CA GLY A 34 -6.42 3.18 -19.05
C GLY A 34 -7.73 3.93 -19.32
N GLY A 35 -7.72 5.26 -19.45
CA GLY A 35 -8.91 6.09 -19.66
C GLY A 35 -9.69 6.42 -18.39
N TRP A 36 -9.12 6.16 -17.22
CA TRP A 36 -9.74 6.45 -15.93
C TRP A 36 -9.24 7.79 -15.37
N THR A 37 -10.09 8.46 -14.59
CA THR A 37 -9.68 9.64 -13.83
C THR A 37 -9.23 9.23 -12.44
N LEU A 38 -7.99 9.55 -12.08
CA LEU A 38 -7.49 9.38 -10.71
C LEU A 38 -8.04 10.51 -9.83
N LEU A 39 -8.89 10.18 -8.86
CA LEU A 39 -9.51 11.17 -7.97
C LEU A 39 -8.56 11.62 -6.86
N SER A 40 -7.89 10.67 -6.21
CA SER A 40 -6.93 10.91 -5.15
C SER A 40 -5.91 9.77 -5.10
N LEU A 41 -4.70 10.10 -4.67
CA LEU A 41 -3.65 9.13 -4.36
C LEU A 41 -2.76 9.74 -3.29
N GLU A 42 -2.69 9.08 -2.15
CA GLU A 42 -1.93 9.54 -1.00
C GLU A 42 -0.95 8.47 -0.51
N SER A 43 0.12 8.92 0.13
CA SER A 43 1.04 8.02 0.82
C SER A 43 0.49 7.78 2.21
N ILE A 44 0.25 6.52 2.55
CA ILE A 44 -0.13 6.14 3.91
C ILE A 44 1.17 5.77 4.62
N GLU A 45 1.56 6.57 5.61
CA GLU A 45 2.63 6.20 6.54
C GLU A 45 2.02 5.34 7.65
N MET A 46 2.58 4.15 7.88
CA MET A 46 2.23 3.36 9.05
C MET A 46 2.80 4.02 10.29
N SER A 47 2.03 4.06 11.37
CA SER A 47 2.57 4.51 12.66
C SER A 47 3.57 3.49 13.20
N LEU A 48 4.47 3.92 14.10
CA LEU A 48 5.36 3.00 14.83
C LEU A 48 4.56 1.97 15.65
N GLU A 49 3.36 2.34 16.12
CA GLU A 49 2.46 1.45 16.85
C GLU A 49 1.90 0.36 15.94
N ASP A 50 1.45 0.70 14.72
CA ASP A 50 0.97 -0.28 13.74
C ASP A 50 2.08 -1.25 13.32
N ILE A 51 3.30 -0.74 13.11
CA ILE A 51 4.48 -1.54 12.81
C ILE A 51 4.76 -2.51 13.97
N PHE A 52 4.75 -2.02 15.21
CA PHE A 52 4.98 -2.84 16.40
C PHE A 52 3.90 -3.91 16.57
N LEU A 53 2.63 -3.56 16.37
CA LEU A 53 1.52 -4.50 16.45
C LEU A 53 1.60 -5.59 15.38
N LYS A 54 1.90 -5.23 14.13
CA LYS A 54 2.08 -6.19 13.03
C LYS A 54 3.23 -7.16 13.33
N LEU A 55 4.38 -6.64 13.77
CA LEU A 55 5.56 -7.45 14.12
C LEU A 55 5.36 -8.38 15.33
N THR A 56 4.56 -7.99 16.32
CA THR A 56 4.26 -8.82 17.49
C THR A 56 3.16 -9.85 17.18
N THR A 57 2.18 -9.49 16.36
CA THR A 57 1.06 -10.38 15.96
C THR A 57 1.51 -11.47 14.97
N GLU A 58 2.39 -11.15 14.01
CA GLU A 58 2.96 -12.13 13.08
C GLU A 58 3.85 -13.17 13.78
N LYS A 59 4.40 -12.85 14.97
CA LYS A 59 5.19 -13.80 15.77
C LYS A 59 4.33 -14.82 16.52
N GLU A 60 3.12 -14.46 16.93
CA GLU A 60 2.25 -15.38 17.68
C GLU A 60 1.62 -16.48 16.82
N THR A 61 1.52 -16.27 15.50
CA THR A 61 0.98 -17.28 14.56
C THR A 61 2.00 -18.35 14.13
N SER A 62 3.23 -18.29 14.64
CA SER A 62 4.29 -19.27 14.38
C SER A 62 4.60 -20.20 15.56
N GLN A 63 3.64 -20.40 16.47
CA GLN A 63 3.73 -21.39 17.57
C GLN A 63 2.82 -22.60 17.34
#